data_AF-A0ABD5YR48-F1
#
_entry.id   AF-A0ABD5YR48-F1
#
_cell.length_a   1.000
_cell.length_b   1.000
_cell.length_c   1.000
_cell.angle_alpha   90.00
_cell.angle_beta   90.00
_cell.angle_gamma   90.00
#
_symmetry.space_group_name_H-M   'P 1'
#
loop_
_entity.id
_entity.type
_entity.pdbx_description
1 polymer ?
#
loop_
_entity_poly.entity_id
_entity_poly.type
_entity_poly.pdbx_seq_one_letter_code
_entity_poly.pdbx_strand_id
1 'polypeptide(L)'
;MNYEAFIQNVESRSDLDSRKEAVTAADTTLQTLSQRISRGEATNLAKRLPDELADSVTTDETESAEEFSADVFVERVQTYEQEHTTLDAAHAERHVQAVLESLSEAINRNEWRSVRSQLPSDYGSLYETN
;
A
#
# COMPACT_ATOMS: atom_id res chain seq x y z
N MET A 1 -3.26 -13.83 7.43
CA MET A 1 -2.16 -13.50 6.49
C MET A 1 -0.84 -13.75 7.19
N ASN A 2 0.22 -14.13 6.47
CA ASN A 2 1.58 -14.27 7.02
C ASN A 2 2.46 -13.14 6.44
N TYR A 3 3.22 -12.44 7.28
CA TYR A 3 4.07 -11.31 6.89
C TYR A 3 5.09 -11.70 5.81
N GLU A 4 5.81 -12.81 6.03
CA GLU A 4 6.85 -13.28 5.12
C GLU A 4 6.29 -13.59 3.73
N ALA A 5 5.13 -14.23 3.67
CA ALA A 5 4.44 -14.53 2.41
C ALA A 5 3.96 -13.26 1.70
N PHE A 6 3.51 -12.24 2.45
CA PHE A 6 3.11 -10.97 1.86
C PHE A 6 4.31 -10.23 1.24
N ILE A 7 5.43 -10.13 1.97
CA ILE A 7 6.65 -9.48 1.45
C ILE A 7 7.20 -10.23 0.25
N GLN A 8 7.20 -11.57 0.28
CA GLN A 8 7.63 -12.38 -0.88
C GLN A 8 6.75 -12.14 -2.11
N ASN A 9 5.44 -12.01 -1.91
CA ASN A 9 4.50 -11.68 -2.97
C ASN A 9 4.77 -10.30 -3.57
N VAL A 10 5.04 -9.29 -2.74
CA VAL A 10 5.43 -7.95 -3.19
C VAL A 10 6.72 -8.01 -4.01
N GLU A 11 7.77 -8.62 -3.46
CA GLU A 11 9.08 -8.78 -4.11
C GLU A 11 8.95 -9.44 -5.50
N SER A 12 8.12 -10.48 -5.63
CA SER A 12 7.91 -11.18 -6.89
C SER A 12 7.19 -10.38 -7.98
N ARG A 13 6.51 -9.28 -7.61
CA ARG A 13 5.67 -8.46 -8.48
C ARG A 13 6.25 -7.08 -8.76
N SER A 14 7.14 -6.60 -7.90
CA SER A 14 7.63 -5.23 -7.90
C SER A 14 8.93 -5.01 -8.69
N ASP A 15 9.49 -6.06 -9.31
CA ASP A 15 10.82 -6.04 -9.96
C ASP A 15 11.94 -5.50 -9.03
N LEU A 16 11.80 -5.70 -7.72
CA LEU A 16 12.75 -5.21 -6.71
C LEU A 16 13.91 -6.19 -6.53
N ASP A 17 15.12 -5.65 -6.39
CA ASP A 17 16.35 -6.44 -6.28
C ASP A 17 16.60 -6.98 -4.87
N SER A 18 15.83 -6.53 -3.87
CA SER A 18 15.98 -6.97 -2.50
C SER A 18 14.70 -7.00 -1.68
N ARG A 19 14.66 -7.95 -0.74
CA ARG A 19 13.64 -8.02 0.31
C ARG A 19 13.48 -6.71 1.08
N LYS A 20 14.58 -6.00 1.37
CA LYS A 20 14.53 -4.74 2.13
C LYS A 20 13.71 -3.69 1.38
N GLU A 21 13.89 -3.61 0.08
CA GLU A 21 13.13 -2.69 -0.77
C GLU A 21 11.66 -3.08 -0.84
N ALA A 22 11.35 -4.39 -0.92
CA ALA A 22 9.96 -4.86 -0.88
C ALA A 22 9.25 -4.50 0.44
N VAL A 23 9.97 -4.55 1.57
CA VAL A 23 9.45 -4.06 2.86
C VAL A 23 9.21 -2.56 2.82
N THR A 24 10.16 -1.76 2.31
CA THR A 24 9.97 -0.31 2.19
C THR A 24 8.81 0.06 1.27
N ALA A 25 8.66 -0.60 0.13
CA ALA A 25 7.53 -0.41 -0.78
C ALA A 25 6.19 -0.73 -0.09
N ALA A 26 6.13 -1.84 0.65
CA ALA A 26 4.95 -2.23 1.42
C ALA A 26 4.59 -1.17 2.47
N ASP A 27 5.55 -0.75 3.30
CA ASP A 27 5.32 0.19 4.39
C ASP A 27 4.87 1.55 3.87
N THR A 28 5.59 2.11 2.90
CA THR A 28 5.28 3.44 2.34
C THR A 28 3.95 3.46 1.60
N THR A 29 3.61 2.39 0.88
CA THR A 29 2.31 2.25 0.22
C THR A 29 1.18 2.13 1.23
N LEU A 30 1.33 1.31 2.26
CA LEU A 30 0.31 1.13 3.30
C LEU A 30 0.11 2.39 4.14
N GLN A 31 1.20 3.11 4.43
CA GLN A 31 1.13 4.41 5.10
C GLN A 31 0.36 5.42 4.24
N THR A 32 0.70 5.55 2.96
CA THR A 32 0.00 6.45 2.03
C THR A 32 -1.47 6.04 1.85
N LEU A 33 -1.77 4.74 1.88
CA LEU A 33 -3.14 4.23 1.85
C LEU A 33 -3.93 4.65 3.10
N SER A 34 -3.32 4.63 4.28
CA SER A 34 -3.99 5.05 5.52
C SER A 34 -4.36 6.54 5.52
N GLN A 35 -3.57 7.39 4.88
CA GLN A 35 -3.89 8.80 4.64
C GLN A 35 -5.09 8.97 3.70
N ARG A 36 -5.23 8.07 2.71
CA ARG A 36 -6.26 8.19 1.67
C ARG A 36 -7.63 7.66 2.08
N ILE A 37 -7.68 6.70 3.00
CA ILE A 37 -8.92 6.09 3.48
C ILE A 37 -9.32 6.67 4.83
N SER A 38 -10.57 6.49 5.23
CA SER A 38 -11.02 6.91 6.55
C SER A 38 -10.26 6.17 7.64
N ARG A 39 -10.01 6.84 8.78
CA ARG A 39 -9.41 6.23 9.97
C ARG A 39 -10.11 4.94 10.41
N GLY A 40 -11.43 4.89 10.29
CA GLY A 40 -12.22 3.69 10.60
C GLY A 40 -11.90 2.52 9.68
N GLU A 41 -11.69 2.79 8.39
CA GLU A 41 -11.26 1.77 7.42
C GLU A 41 -9.82 1.34 7.64
N ALA A 42 -8.91 2.27 7.87
CA ALA A 42 -7.52 1.96 8.21
C ALA A 42 -7.42 1.06 9.47
N THR A 43 -8.23 1.38 10.50
CA THR A 43 -8.34 0.56 11.72
C THR A 43 -8.92 -0.84 11.43
N ASN A 44 -9.86 -0.96 10.51
CA ASN A 44 -10.40 -2.27 10.12
C ASN A 44 -9.41 -3.08 9.30
N LEU A 45 -8.70 -2.43 8.38
CA LEU A 45 -7.62 -3.02 7.59
C LEU A 45 -6.51 -3.56 8.49
N ALA A 46 -6.07 -2.78 9.48
CA ALA A 46 -5.06 -3.18 10.46
C ALA A 46 -5.36 -4.54 11.12
N LYS A 47 -6.63 -4.80 11.47
CA LYS A 47 -7.07 -6.08 12.08
C LYS A 47 -6.93 -7.29 11.15
N ARG A 48 -6.67 -7.07 9.85
CA ARG A 48 -6.49 -8.11 8.84
C ARG A 48 -5.02 -8.34 8.49
N LEU A 49 -4.16 -7.41 8.89
CA LEU A 49 -2.73 -7.44 8.63
C LEU A 49 -1.98 -8.14 9.78
N PRO A 50 -0.81 -8.76 9.52
CA PRO A 50 0.20 -9.03 10.52
C PRO A 50 0.60 -7.74 11.25
N ASP A 51 1.05 -7.88 12.50
CA ASP A 51 1.36 -6.76 13.38
C ASP A 51 2.35 -5.78 12.73
N GLU A 52 3.36 -6.29 12.01
CA GLU A 52 4.37 -5.47 11.33
C GLU A 52 3.78 -4.53 10.26
N LEU A 53 2.71 -4.94 9.58
CA LEU A 53 2.04 -4.13 8.54
C LEU A 53 0.86 -3.34 9.10
N ALA A 54 0.29 -3.79 10.23
CA ALA A 54 -0.77 -3.09 10.94
C ALA A 54 -0.29 -1.72 11.45
N ASP A 55 0.97 -1.65 11.90
CA ASP A 55 1.60 -0.40 12.32
C ASP A 55 1.65 0.61 11.16
N SER A 56 1.99 0.17 9.95
CA SER A 56 2.09 1.02 8.76
C SER A 56 0.75 1.68 8.37
N VAL A 57 -0.39 1.03 8.65
CA VAL A 57 -1.73 1.60 8.40
C VAL A 57 -2.35 2.33 9.60
N THR A 58 -1.69 2.32 10.75
CA THR A 58 -2.18 2.98 11.99
C THR A 58 -1.29 4.11 12.47
N THR A 59 -0.14 4.30 11.82
CA THR A 59 0.82 5.38 12.10
C THR A 59 0.24 6.77 11.84
N ASP A 60 -0.69 6.89 10.89
CA ASP A 60 -1.34 8.16 10.60
C ASP A 60 -2.44 8.47 11.62
N GLU A 61 -2.22 9.50 12.43
CA GLU A 61 -3.16 9.94 13.47
C GLU A 61 -4.21 10.93 12.95
N THR A 62 -4.21 11.26 11.65
CA THR A 62 -5.17 12.22 11.10
C THR A 62 -6.60 11.67 11.20
N GLU A 63 -7.52 12.52 11.66
CA GLU A 63 -8.92 12.09 11.87
C GLU A 63 -9.71 12.01 10.55
N SER A 64 -9.24 12.69 9.49
CA SER A 64 -9.92 12.81 8.21
C SER A 64 -9.06 12.26 7.08
N ALA A 65 -9.67 11.48 6.19
CA ALA A 65 -9.02 11.02 4.97
C ALA A 65 -8.62 12.24 4.11
N GLU A 66 -7.36 12.28 3.68
CA GLU A 66 -6.88 13.29 2.75
C GLU A 66 -7.42 13.00 1.34
N GLU A 67 -7.79 14.06 0.63
CA GLU A 67 -8.24 13.97 -0.75
C GLU A 67 -7.07 14.23 -1.71
N PHE A 68 -6.56 13.16 -2.31
CA PHE A 68 -5.56 13.24 -3.37
C PHE A 68 -5.82 12.18 -4.46
N SER A 69 -5.22 12.41 -5.64
CA SER A 69 -5.34 11.56 -6.82
C SER A 69 -4.37 10.37 -6.78
N ALA A 70 -4.58 9.41 -7.67
CA ALA A 70 -3.67 8.28 -7.86
C ALA A 70 -2.24 8.72 -8.20
N ASP A 71 -2.07 9.77 -9.02
CA ASP A 71 -0.75 10.31 -9.36
C ASP A 71 -0.03 10.86 -8.11
N VAL A 72 -0.75 11.61 -7.27
CA VAL A 72 -0.20 12.14 -6.01
C VAL A 72 0.08 11.01 -5.02
N PHE A 73 -0.72 9.94 -5.03
CA PHE A 73 -0.45 8.75 -4.24
C PHE A 73 0.91 8.14 -4.62
N VAL A 74 1.15 7.93 -5.91
CA VAL A 74 2.42 7.38 -6.40
C VAL A 74 3.58 8.33 -6.09
N GLU A 75 3.40 9.65 -6.26
CA GLU A 75 4.43 10.66 -5.93
C GLU A 75 4.79 10.66 -4.44
N ARG A 76 3.81 10.49 -3.54
CA ARG A 76 4.05 10.36 -2.10
C ARG A 76 4.85 9.11 -1.77
N VAL A 77 4.45 7.95 -2.31
CA VAL A 77 5.19 6.70 -2.15
C VAL A 77 6.62 6.84 -2.66
N GLN A 78 6.79 7.42 -3.86
CA GLN A 78 8.08 7.70 -4.46
C GLN A 78 8.97 8.54 -3.54
N THR A 79 8.41 9.60 -2.96
CA THR A 79 9.13 10.49 -2.04
C THR A 79 9.55 9.75 -0.77
N TYR A 80 8.64 8.98 -0.17
CA TYR A 80 8.95 8.20 1.03
C TYR A 80 10.01 7.11 0.76
N GLU A 81 9.94 6.42 -0.39
CA GLU A 81 10.96 5.44 -0.78
C GLU A 81 12.34 6.09 -0.89
N GLN A 82 12.44 7.26 -1.52
CA GLN A 82 13.72 8.00 -1.65
C GLN A 82 14.32 8.44 -0.31
N GLU A 83 13.49 8.69 0.70
CA GLU A 83 13.95 9.03 2.05
C GLU A 83 14.50 7.82 2.82
N HIS A 84 14.01 6.61 2.53
CA HIS A 84 14.29 5.41 3.31
C HIS A 84 15.23 4.42 2.61
N THR A 85 15.42 4.55 1.30
CA THR A 85 16.28 3.68 0.50
C THR A 85 16.86 4.39 -0.73
N THR A 86 17.78 3.72 -1.43
CA THR A 86 18.41 4.21 -2.67
C THR A 86 17.68 3.72 -3.92
N LEU A 87 16.40 3.37 -3.79
CA LEU A 87 15.60 2.83 -4.89
C LEU A 87 15.54 3.82 -6.06
N ASP A 88 15.58 3.27 -7.27
CA ASP A 88 15.17 4.03 -8.44
C ASP A 88 13.65 4.18 -8.40
N ALA A 89 13.22 5.28 -7.81
CA ALA A 89 11.83 5.61 -7.60
C ALA A 89 11.08 5.84 -8.94
N ALA A 90 11.75 5.74 -10.09
CA ALA A 90 11.15 5.68 -11.42
C ALA A 90 10.13 4.52 -11.60
N HIS A 91 10.06 3.59 -10.66
CA HIS A 91 9.13 2.46 -10.67
C HIS A 91 8.12 2.43 -9.51
N ALA A 92 7.96 3.55 -8.77
CA ALA A 92 7.02 3.63 -7.65
C ALA A 92 5.58 3.18 -8.00
N GLU A 93 5.09 3.47 -9.21
CA GLU A 93 3.77 2.99 -9.66
C GLU A 93 3.68 1.45 -9.66
N ARG A 94 4.74 0.76 -10.12
CA ARG A 94 4.81 -0.71 -10.12
C ARG A 94 4.91 -1.26 -8.70
N HIS A 95 5.63 -0.58 -7.80
CA HIS A 95 5.68 -0.97 -6.39
C HIS A 95 4.30 -0.86 -5.74
N VAL A 96 3.59 0.25 -5.97
CA VAL A 96 2.22 0.45 -5.50
C VAL A 96 1.28 -0.63 -6.02
N GLN A 97 1.33 -0.92 -7.32
CA GLN A 97 0.53 -2.00 -7.94
C GLN A 97 0.83 -3.35 -7.29
N ALA A 98 2.11 -3.72 -7.15
CA ALA A 98 2.53 -4.96 -6.52
C ALA A 98 2.02 -5.10 -5.08
N VAL A 99 2.04 -4.02 -4.30
CA VAL A 99 1.54 -4.00 -2.92
C VAL A 99 0.02 -4.10 -2.88
N LEU A 100 -0.72 -3.34 -3.68
CA LEU A 100 -2.18 -3.36 -3.70
C LEU A 100 -2.73 -4.71 -4.21
N GLU A 101 -2.09 -5.30 -5.22
CA GLU A 101 -2.39 -6.66 -5.68
C GLU A 101 -2.16 -7.68 -4.57
N SER A 102 -0.99 -7.64 -3.93
CA SER A 102 -0.64 -8.55 -2.83
C SER A 102 -1.60 -8.38 -1.65
N LEU A 103 -2.03 -7.15 -1.37
CA LEU A 103 -3.04 -6.85 -0.35
C LEU A 103 -4.39 -7.46 -0.73
N SER A 104 -4.82 -7.29 -1.97
CA SER A 104 -6.12 -7.79 -2.47
C SER A 104 -6.26 -9.31 -2.40
N GLU A 105 -5.15 -10.04 -2.56
CA GLU A 105 -5.11 -11.50 -2.43
C GLU A 105 -5.05 -11.96 -0.97
N ALA A 106 -4.41 -11.17 -0.12
CA ALA A 106 -4.08 -11.58 1.23
C ALA A 106 -5.20 -11.24 2.24
N ILE A 107 -6.04 -10.25 1.94
CA ILE A 107 -7.30 -9.99 2.64
C ILE A 107 -8.49 -10.59 1.88
N ASN A 108 -9.63 -10.77 2.55
CA ASN A 108 -10.81 -11.31 1.88
C ASN A 108 -11.46 -10.27 0.95
N ARG A 109 -12.21 -10.76 -0.05
CA ARG A 109 -12.87 -9.95 -1.08
C ARG A 109 -13.75 -8.81 -0.53
N ASN A 110 -14.41 -9.01 0.61
CA ASN A 110 -15.30 -7.99 1.18
C ASN A 110 -14.51 -6.83 1.79
N GLU A 111 -13.42 -7.13 2.49
CA GLU A 111 -12.52 -6.11 3.05
C GLU A 111 -11.86 -5.31 1.93
N TRP A 112 -11.37 -5.99 0.89
CA TRP A 112 -10.81 -5.32 -0.29
C TRP A 112 -11.83 -4.41 -0.99
N ARG A 113 -13.09 -4.85 -1.08
CA ARG A 113 -14.18 -4.02 -1.62
C ARG A 113 -14.46 -2.80 -0.75
N SER A 114 -14.35 -2.92 0.57
CA SER A 114 -14.53 -1.80 1.52
C SER A 114 -13.46 -0.73 1.31
N VAL A 115 -12.19 -1.12 1.27
CA VAL A 115 -11.05 -0.22 0.97
C VAL A 115 -11.25 0.47 -0.37
N ARG A 116 -11.51 -0.29 -1.44
CA ARG A 116 -11.74 0.25 -2.79
C ARG A 116 -12.90 1.22 -2.88
N SER A 117 -13.93 1.06 -2.04
CA SER A 117 -15.09 1.96 -2.06
C SER A 117 -14.77 3.38 -1.59
N GLN A 118 -13.62 3.59 -0.95
CA GLN A 118 -13.13 4.90 -0.49
C GLN A 118 -12.11 5.53 -1.44
N LEU A 119 -11.67 4.78 -2.46
CA LEU A 119 -10.74 5.26 -3.47
C LEU A 119 -11.51 5.82 -4.67
N PRO A 120 -11.11 6.99 -5.20
CA PRO A 120 -11.71 7.54 -6.40
C PRO A 120 -11.36 6.72 -7.64
N SER A 121 -12.11 6.95 -8.72
CA SER A 121 -12.08 6.10 -9.92
C SER A 121 -10.73 6.09 -10.65
N ASP A 122 -9.92 7.14 -10.50
CA ASP A 122 -8.58 7.25 -11.07
C ASP A 122 -7.60 6.24 -10.46
N TYR A 123 -7.85 5.71 -9.25
CA TYR A 123 -7.02 4.67 -8.65
C TYR A 123 -7.18 3.29 -9.32
N GLY A 124 -8.14 3.12 -10.22
CA GLY A 124 -8.38 1.83 -10.90
C GLY A 124 -7.12 1.28 -11.57
N SER A 125 -6.28 2.14 -12.16
CA SER A 125 -5.01 1.73 -12.77
C SER A 125 -4.00 1.12 -11.79
N LEU A 126 -4.13 1.41 -10.49
CA LEU A 126 -3.22 0.91 -9.45
C LEU A 126 -3.59 -0.48 -8.94
N TYR A 127 -4.79 -1.00 -9.23
CA TYR A 127 -5.24 -2.29 -8.71
C TYR A 127 -6.08 -3.15 -9.67
N GLU A 128 -6.34 -2.69 -10.90
CA GLU A 128 -7.01 -3.44 -11.96
C GLU A 128 -6.03 -3.84 -13.07
N THR A 129 -4.83 -4.23 -12.67
CA THR A 129 -3.78 -4.80 -13.53
C THR A 129 -4.29 -6.13 -14.12
N ASN A 130 -4.28 -6.22 -15.46
CA ASN A 130 -4.79 -7.36 -16.25
C ASN A 130 -3.90 -8.59 -16.17
#